data_AF-A0A7X3LB88-F1
#
_entry.id   AF-A0A7X3LB88-F1
#
_cell.length_a   1.000
_cell.length_b   1.000
_cell.length_c   1.000
_cell.angle_alpha   90.00
_cell.angle_beta   90.00
_cell.angle_gamma   90.00
#
_symmetry.space_group_name_H-M   'P 1'
#
loop_
_entity.id
_entity.type
_entity.pdbx_description
1 polymer ?
#
loop_
_entity_poly.entity_id
_entity_poly.type
_entity_poly.pdbx_seq_one_letter_code
_entity_poly.pdbx_strand_id
1 'polypeptide(L)'
;MIEADATMSLADQAQVADLMAAQIEVLLMDLHRRRAELTAQIASLQGQGSSGLTRIDKIRTDLNAQINSSLAAIDTLIEETETAARGLRREAGLA
;
A
#
# COMPACT_ATOMS: atom_id res chain seq x y z
N MET A 1 40.90 -14.10 23.55
CA MET A 1 39.54 -13.55 23.57
C MET A 1 39.29 -13.03 22.17
N ILE A 2 38.63 -13.82 21.32
CA ILE A 2 38.37 -13.43 19.93
C ILE A 2 37.10 -12.61 19.97
N GLU A 3 37.23 -11.30 19.81
CA GLU A 3 36.11 -10.45 19.44
C GLU A 3 35.64 -10.94 18.07
N ALA A 4 34.51 -11.64 18.07
CA ALA A 4 33.81 -12.00 16.85
C ALA A 4 33.33 -10.68 16.23
N ASP A 5 34.15 -10.16 15.34
CA ASP A 5 33.81 -9.06 14.45
C ASP A 5 32.47 -9.39 13.79
N ALA A 6 31.45 -8.61 14.11
CA ALA A 6 30.10 -8.74 13.58
C ALA A 6 30.05 -8.19 12.15
N THR A 7 30.98 -8.60 11.29
CA THR A 7 30.98 -8.27 9.88
C THR A 7 30.04 -9.22 9.16
N MET A 8 28.79 -8.77 9.05
CA MET A 8 27.78 -9.40 8.20
C MET A 8 28.36 -9.59 6.79
N SER A 9 28.36 -10.82 6.28
CA SER A 9 28.92 -11.14 4.96
C SER A 9 28.13 -10.42 3.87
N LEU A 10 28.78 -10.11 2.73
CA LEU A 10 28.10 -9.56 1.55
C LEU A 10 26.94 -10.47 1.07
N ALA A 11 27.07 -11.78 1.27
CA ALA A 11 26.00 -12.74 0.96
C ALA A 11 24.79 -12.57 1.89
N ASP A 12 25.03 -12.32 3.18
CA ASP A 12 23.97 -12.08 4.17
C ASP A 12 23.26 -10.74 3.88
N GLN A 13 24.02 -9.72 3.47
CA GLN A 13 23.47 -8.42 3.03
C GLN A 13 22.56 -8.55 1.81
N ALA A 14 22.98 -9.31 0.80
CA ALA A 14 22.15 -9.57 -0.39
C ALA A 14 20.87 -10.32 -0.03
N GLN A 15 20.96 -11.34 0.84
CA GLN A 15 19.79 -12.11 1.26
C GLN A 15 18.79 -11.28 2.07
N VAL A 16 19.26 -10.36 2.93
CA VAL A 16 18.40 -9.43 3.65
C VAL A 16 17.72 -8.45 2.67
N ALA A 17 18.46 -7.93 1.69
CA ALA A 17 17.90 -7.03 0.68
C ALA A 17 16.80 -7.71 -0.17
N ASP A 18 17.02 -8.97 -0.59
CA ASP A 18 16.03 -9.76 -1.34
C ASP A 18 14.77 -10.03 -0.51
N LEU A 19 14.94 -10.37 0.77
CA LEU A 19 13.81 -10.57 1.68
C LEU A 19 13.00 -9.28 1.86
N MET A 20 13.67 -8.13 2.04
CA MET A 20 13.00 -6.84 2.16
C MET A 20 12.28 -6.45 0.86
N ALA A 21 12.88 -6.70 -0.30
CA ALA A 21 12.24 -6.46 -1.60
C ALA A 21 10.96 -7.29 -1.75
N ALA A 22 11.01 -8.59 -1.42
CA ALA A 22 9.84 -9.46 -1.48
C ALA A 22 8.72 -9.01 -0.54
N GLN A 23 9.05 -8.56 0.68
CA GLN A 23 8.07 -8.04 1.63
C GLN A 23 7.38 -6.77 1.12
N ILE A 24 8.13 -5.87 0.48
CA ILE A 24 7.61 -4.65 -0.11
C ILE A 24 6.69 -4.95 -1.30
N GLU A 25 7.04 -5.91 -2.14
CA GLU A 25 6.19 -6.34 -3.25
C GLU A 25 4.85 -6.90 -2.75
N VAL A 26 4.87 -7.73 -1.69
CA VAL A 26 3.65 -8.23 -1.06
C VAL A 26 2.80 -7.09 -0.51
N LEU A 27 3.41 -6.09 0.14
CA LEU A 27 2.70 -4.92 0.66
C LEU A 27 2.04 -4.10 -0.45
N LEU A 28 2.75 -3.85 -1.55
CA LEU A 28 2.21 -3.13 -2.71
C LEU A 28 1.03 -3.88 -3.35
N MET A 29 1.13 -5.20 -3.47
CA MET A 29 0.03 -6.02 -3.97
C MET A 29 -1.22 -5.89 -3.07
N ASP A 30 -1.06 -5.90 -1.75
CA ASP A 30 -2.19 -5.76 -0.83
C ASP A 30 -2.83 -4.37 -0.91
N LEU A 31 -2.02 -3.31 -0.96
CA LEU A 31 -2.50 -1.93 -1.11
C LEU A 31 -3.27 -1.73 -2.43
N HIS A 32 -2.73 -2.23 -3.54
CA HIS A 32 -3.42 -2.17 -4.84
C HIS A 32 -4.74 -2.94 -4.85
N ARG A 33 -4.78 -4.12 -4.23
CA ARG A 33 -6.02 -4.90 -4.09
C ARG A 33 -7.08 -4.10 -3.31
N ARG A 34 -6.69 -3.51 -2.17
CA ARG A 34 -7.60 -2.73 -1.32
C ARG A 34 -8.10 -1.47 -2.02
N ARG A 35 -7.25 -0.81 -2.79
CA ARG A 35 -7.62 0.32 -3.66
C ARG A 35 -8.68 -0.09 -4.69
N ALA A 36 -8.50 -1.23 -5.34
CA ALA A 36 -9.46 -1.75 -6.32
C ALA A 36 -10.81 -2.08 -5.66
N GLU A 37 -10.80 -2.70 -4.47
CA GLU A 37 -12.01 -3.01 -3.70
C GLU A 37 -12.81 -1.74 -3.34
N LEU A 38 -12.14 -0.71 -2.82
CA LEU A 38 -12.80 0.55 -2.47
C LEU A 38 -13.31 1.30 -3.70
N THR A 39 -12.57 1.24 -4.81
CA THR A 39 -13.01 1.80 -6.10
C THR A 39 -14.30 1.14 -6.58
N ALA A 40 -14.41 -0.20 -6.47
CA ALA A 40 -15.61 -0.93 -6.80
C ALA A 40 -16.79 -0.57 -5.88
N GLN A 41 -16.54 -0.37 -4.58
CA GLN A 41 -17.57 0.08 -3.63
C GLN A 41 -18.11 1.47 -3.97
N ILE A 42 -17.25 2.42 -4.35
CA ILE A 42 -17.69 3.75 -4.84
C ILE A 42 -18.56 3.60 -6.08
N ALA A 43 -18.12 2.82 -7.07
CA ALA A 43 -18.89 2.61 -8.30
C ALA A 43 -20.27 2.03 -7.99
N SER A 44 -20.35 1.07 -7.05
CA SER A 44 -21.62 0.51 -6.59
C SER A 44 -22.52 1.56 -5.91
N LEU A 45 -21.99 2.38 -5.01
CA LEU A 45 -22.78 3.41 -4.31
C LEU A 45 -23.27 4.49 -5.27
N GLN A 46 -22.43 4.90 -6.24
CA GLN A 46 -22.79 5.87 -7.27
C GLN A 46 -23.84 5.32 -8.24
N GLY A 47 -23.75 4.04 -8.61
CA GLY A 47 -24.69 3.38 -9.52
C GLY A 47 -26.11 3.20 -8.98
N GLN A 48 -26.30 3.27 -7.65
CA GLN A 48 -27.60 3.01 -7.02
C GLN A 48 -28.64 4.15 -7.13
N GLY A 49 -28.28 5.35 -7.63
CA GLY A 49 -29.21 6.49 -7.82
C GLY A 49 -29.89 7.04 -6.55
N SER A 50 -30.38 8.29 -6.53
CA SER A 50 -31.11 8.79 -5.34
C SER A 50 -32.37 7.97 -5.11
N SER A 51 -32.59 7.57 -3.85
CA SER A 51 -33.78 6.81 -3.45
C SER A 51 -34.98 7.70 -3.10
N GLY A 52 -34.79 9.02 -3.04
CA GLY A 52 -35.77 9.97 -2.51
C GLY A 52 -35.92 9.93 -0.98
N LEU A 53 -35.31 8.95 -0.30
CA LEU A 53 -35.25 8.85 1.15
C LEU A 53 -34.02 9.62 1.66
N THR A 54 -34.24 10.85 2.13
CA THR A 54 -33.18 11.77 2.59
C THR A 54 -32.17 11.13 3.55
N ARG A 55 -32.61 10.23 4.43
CA ARG A 55 -31.73 9.52 5.37
C ARG A 55 -30.80 8.54 4.66
N ILE A 56 -31.30 7.78 3.69
CA ILE A 56 -30.51 6.81 2.93
C ILE A 56 -29.52 7.55 2.02
N ASP A 57 -29.98 8.61 1.37
CA ASP A 57 -29.14 9.41 0.47
C ASP A 57 -28.02 10.14 1.26
N LYS A 58 -28.29 10.58 2.49
CA LYS A 58 -27.25 11.11 3.41
C LYS A 58 -26.23 10.04 3.79
N ILE A 59 -26.67 8.88 4.27
CA ILE A 59 -25.76 7.77 4.62
C ILE A 59 -24.87 7.40 3.44
N ARG A 60 -25.41 7.37 2.23
CA ARG A 60 -24.65 7.10 1.01
C ARG A 60 -23.59 8.16 0.73
N THR A 61 -23.96 9.44 0.89
CA THR A 61 -23.02 10.56 0.70
C THR A 61 -21.87 10.47 1.71
N ASP A 62 -22.20 10.20 2.97
CA ASP A 62 -21.21 10.05 4.05
C ASP A 62 -20.28 8.86 3.79
N LEU A 63 -20.82 7.72 3.35
CA LEU A 63 -20.04 6.53 2.98
C LEU A 63 -19.10 6.81 1.80
N ASN A 64 -19.59 7.47 0.75
CA ASN A 64 -18.75 7.85 -0.39
C ASN A 64 -17.59 8.77 0.04
N ALA A 65 -17.85 9.74 0.92
CA ALA A 65 -16.81 10.62 1.44
C ALA A 65 -15.74 9.85 2.24
N GLN A 66 -16.17 8.91 3.10
CA GLN A 66 -15.25 8.07 3.88
C GLN A 66 -14.40 7.15 2.99
N ILE A 67 -15.01 6.53 1.97
CA ILE A 67 -14.28 5.66 1.05
C ILE A 67 -13.28 6.47 0.22
N ASN A 68 -13.66 7.65 -0.28
CA ASN A 68 -12.74 8.54 -0.99
C ASN A 68 -11.55 8.97 -0.11
N SER A 69 -11.80 9.30 1.16
CA SER A 69 -10.72 9.60 2.11
C SER A 69 -9.79 8.40 2.32
N SER A 70 -10.34 7.18 2.35
CA SER A 70 -9.56 5.96 2.53
C SER A 70 -8.72 5.64 1.28
N LEU A 71 -9.25 5.90 0.08
CA LEU A 71 -8.50 5.78 -1.17
C LEU A 71 -7.30 6.72 -1.20
N ALA A 72 -7.49 8.00 -0.83
CA ALA A 72 -6.39 8.97 -0.78
C ALA A 72 -5.27 8.51 0.16
N ALA A 73 -5.61 7.96 1.33
CA ALA A 73 -4.62 7.41 2.25
C ALA A 73 -3.87 6.19 1.68
N ILE A 74 -4.57 5.31 0.96
CA ILE A 74 -3.93 4.17 0.28
C ILE A 74 -3.00 4.63 -0.84
N ASP A 75 -3.40 5.63 -1.62
CA ASP A 75 -2.55 6.18 -2.68
C ASP A 75 -1.25 6.75 -2.09
N THR A 76 -1.31 7.47 -0.96
CA THR A 76 -0.11 7.92 -0.22
C THR A 76 0.76 6.74 0.24
N LEU A 77 0.16 5.70 0.82
CA LEU A 77 0.92 4.52 1.26
C LEU A 77 1.60 3.80 0.09
N ILE A 78 0.97 3.74 -1.08
CA ILE A 78 1.57 3.18 -2.30
C ILE A 78 2.79 4.01 -2.68
N GLU A 79 2.67 5.33 -2.77
CA GLU A 79 3.78 6.22 -3.15
C GLU A 79 4.97 6.11 -2.18
N GLU A 80 4.70 6.08 -0.87
CA GLU A 80 5.72 5.91 0.17
C GLU A 80 6.41 4.55 0.03
N THR A 81 5.64 3.49 -0.19
CA THR A 81 6.15 2.12 -0.32
C THR A 81 6.99 1.96 -1.60
N GLU A 82 6.55 2.51 -2.72
CA GLU A 82 7.33 2.52 -3.98
C GLU A 82 8.62 3.33 -3.84
N THR A 83 8.58 4.42 -3.09
CA THR A 83 9.76 5.24 -2.83
C THR A 83 10.77 4.51 -1.95
N ALA A 84 10.31 3.83 -0.91
CA ALA A 84 11.14 2.95 -0.08
C ALA A 84 11.74 1.79 -0.91
N ALA A 85 10.93 1.15 -1.77
CA ALA A 85 11.38 0.09 -2.68
C ALA A 85 12.54 0.56 -3.58
N ARG A 86 12.40 1.76 -4.17
CA ARG A 86 13.43 2.36 -5.02
C ARG A 86 14.69 2.74 -4.24
N GLY A 87 14.55 3.19 -2.99
CA GLY A 87 15.67 3.44 -2.08
C GLY A 87 16.51 2.20 -1.86
N LEU A 88 15.87 1.11 -1.44
CA LEU A 88 16.52 -0.17 -1.17
C LEU A 88 17.21 -0.75 -2.40
N ARG A 89 16.59 -0.68 -3.59
CA ARG A 89 17.21 -1.16 -4.84
C ARG A 89 18.50 -0.41 -5.18
N ARG A 90 18.55 0.90 -4.92
CA ARG A 90 19.77 1.72 -5.14
C ARG A 90 20.86 1.37 -4.13
N GLU A 91 20.51 1.19 -2.86
CA GLU A 91 21.45 0.84 -1.80
C GLU A 91 22.06 -0.56 -1.99
N ALA A 92 21.28 -1.51 -2.51
CA ALA A 92 21.73 -2.86 -2.83
C ALA A 92 22.55 -2.97 -4.13
N GLY A 93 22.72 -1.87 -4.90
CA GLY A 93 23.41 -1.90 -6.19
C GLY A 93 22.66 -2.68 -7.28
N LEU A 94 21.35 -2.86 -7.11
CA LEU A 94 20.46 -3.60 -8.01
C LEU A 94 19.74 -2.67 -9.03
N ALA A 95 20.30 -1.47 -9.26
CA ALA A 95 19.71 -0.42 -10.09
C ALA A 95 20.04 -0.57 -11.59
#